data_AF-A0A929C0G0-F1
#
_entry.id   AF-A0A929C0G0-F1
#
_cell.length_a   1.000
_cell.length_b   1.000
_cell.length_c   1.000
_cell.angle_alpha   90.00
_cell.angle_beta   90.00
_cell.angle_gamma   90.00
#
_symmetry.space_group_name_H-M   'P 1'
#
loop_
_entity.id
_entity.type
_entity.pdbx_description
1 polymer ?
#
loop_
_entity_poly.entity_id
_entity_poly.type
_entity_poly.pdbx_seq_one_letter_code
_entity_poly.pdbx_strand_id
1 'polypeptide(L)'
;MALSGLEIYKLLPQTNCKDCDYPTCLAFAMKLAAKQVELKDCPHISDEAAEKLESASAPPIRLIKLHGEDGKVEVGNETVLYRHEKTFFHRPGLFLRVRDDEDLEVLKAKVAEADAFSVDYVGIDLYLDGFAVEAVSGNAESFKETVTAVLAGSKKPLILIAPEPDLAKAGLEAAEGSRPLLYAANAENWEAMADIAKNADVPLVVHAENLDNMADLTKKLQNKGLEDLVLDPAAGGYLQSLHTFTTLRRLAVKSNFRPLGFPIISFPGAQDGADESLLTAQHIAKYGGFIVIEKFEPAILYPLLVLRQNIYT
;
A
#
# COMPACT_ATOMS: atom_id res chain seq x y z
N MET A 1 18.19 3.44 1.57
CA MET A 1 19.31 3.34 2.57
C MET A 1 19.21 4.55 3.48
N ALA A 2 19.51 4.41 4.79
CA ALA A 2 19.74 5.60 5.61
C ALA A 2 20.89 6.40 4.99
N LEU A 3 20.79 7.73 4.94
CA LEU A 3 21.88 8.56 4.44
C LEU A 3 23.17 8.20 5.17
N SER A 4 24.25 8.02 4.42
CA SER A 4 25.58 7.94 5.01
C SER A 4 25.89 9.25 5.75
N GLY A 5 26.70 9.21 6.80
CA GLY A 5 27.07 10.43 7.51
C GLY A 5 27.76 11.46 6.61
N LEU A 6 28.35 11.03 5.48
CA LEU A 6 28.90 11.92 4.45
C LEU A 6 27.80 12.65 3.66
N GLU A 7 26.72 11.97 3.30
CA GLU A 7 25.58 12.59 2.62
C GLU A 7 24.84 13.56 3.54
N ILE A 8 24.69 13.20 4.83
CA ILE A 8 24.14 14.10 5.84
C ILE A 8 25.02 15.35 6.01
N TYR A 9 26.34 15.17 6.11
CA TYR A 9 27.28 16.28 6.27
C TYR A 9 27.20 17.33 5.14
N LYS A 10 26.92 16.89 3.90
CA LYS A 10 26.73 17.80 2.75
C LYS A 10 25.51 18.71 2.88
N LEU A 11 24.51 18.30 3.66
CA LEU A 11 23.27 19.05 3.89
C LEU A 11 23.33 19.93 5.15
N LEU A 12 24.32 19.71 6.03
CA LEU A 12 24.51 20.54 7.22
C LEU A 12 25.16 21.89 6.90
N PRO A 13 25.08 22.89 7.80
CA PRO A 13 25.70 24.22 7.62
C PRO A 13 27.24 24.24 7.51
N GLN A 14 27.92 23.15 7.87
CA GLN A 14 29.39 23.00 7.82
C GLN A 14 30.19 24.06 8.61
N THR A 15 29.56 24.72 9.58
CA THR A 15 30.19 25.79 10.38
C THR A 15 31.13 25.26 11.46
N ASN A 16 30.94 24.02 11.92
CA ASN A 16 31.63 23.43 13.07
C ASN A 16 31.56 24.32 14.33
N CYS A 17 30.43 25.00 14.56
CA CYS A 17 30.26 25.95 15.67
C CYS A 17 30.25 25.30 17.06
N LYS A 18 29.95 24.00 17.15
CA LYS A 18 29.82 23.20 18.39
C LYS A 18 28.61 23.54 19.26
N ASP A 19 27.66 24.32 18.76
CA ASP A 19 26.44 24.67 19.48
C ASP A 19 25.48 23.48 19.69
N CYS A 20 25.75 22.35 19.03
CA CYS A 20 25.05 21.07 19.22
C CYS A 20 25.85 20.07 20.08
N ASP A 21 26.85 20.52 20.85
CA ASP A 21 27.73 19.71 21.71
C ASP A 21 28.61 18.67 20.97
N TYR A 22 28.66 18.73 19.64
CA TYR A 22 29.56 17.89 18.83
C TYR A 22 30.81 18.65 18.36
N PRO A 23 31.99 18.01 18.33
CA PRO A 23 33.25 18.67 17.96
C PRO A 23 33.27 19.23 16.53
N THR A 24 32.53 18.59 15.61
CA THR A 24 32.41 18.96 14.19
C THR A 24 31.02 18.60 13.67
N CYS A 25 30.58 19.27 12.61
CA CYS A 25 29.35 18.92 11.89
C CYS A 25 29.42 17.49 11.31
N LEU A 26 30.62 17.00 10.96
CA LEU A 26 30.80 15.61 10.51
C LEU A 26 30.56 14.61 11.64
N ALA A 27 31.02 14.92 12.87
CA ALA A 27 30.75 14.08 14.02
C ALA A 27 29.24 14.03 14.32
N PHE A 28 28.55 15.17 14.28
CA PHE A 28 27.09 15.22 14.38
C PHE A 28 26.41 14.39 13.27
N ALA A 29 26.84 14.55 12.01
CA ALA A 29 26.28 13.80 10.88
C ALA A 29 26.44 12.28 11.01
N MET A 30 27.57 11.79 11.53
CA MET A 30 27.78 10.37 11.80
C MET A 30 26.88 9.85 12.91
N LYS A 31 26.66 10.66 13.96
CA LYS A 31 25.73 10.34 15.05
C LYS A 31 24.29 10.33 14.57
N LEU A 32 23.91 11.26 13.70
CA LEU A 32 22.59 11.34 13.10
C LEU A 32 22.32 10.15 12.16
N ALA A 33 23.29 9.77 11.34
CA ALA A 33 23.22 8.55 10.51
C ALA A 33 23.04 7.27 11.35
N ALA A 34 23.65 7.25 12.55
CA ALA A 34 23.51 6.16 13.52
C ALA A 34 22.24 6.26 14.40
N LYS A 35 21.38 7.26 14.18
CA LYS A 35 20.17 7.54 14.98
C LYS A 35 20.44 7.76 16.48
N GLN A 36 21.61 8.29 16.83
CA GLN A 36 22.00 8.57 18.21
C GLN A 36 21.66 10.01 18.66
N VAL A 37 21.26 10.85 17.71
CA VAL A 37 20.85 12.25 17.90
C VAL A 37 19.70 12.56 16.97
N GLU A 38 18.97 13.63 17.25
CA GLU A 38 17.91 14.13 16.40
C GLU A 38 18.37 15.35 15.61
N LEU A 39 17.75 15.57 14.44
CA LEU A 39 18.06 16.69 13.57
C LEU A 39 17.91 18.05 14.28
N LYS A 40 16.90 18.16 15.14
CA LYS A 40 16.57 19.33 15.96
C LYS A 40 17.67 19.74 16.96
N ASP A 41 18.64 18.85 17.22
CA ASP A 41 19.76 19.14 18.11
C ASP A 41 20.77 20.12 17.47
N CYS A 42 20.66 20.39 16.15
CA CYS A 42 21.42 21.42 15.47
C CYS A 42 20.61 22.74 15.37
N PRO A 43 20.94 23.79 16.14
CA PRO A 43 20.17 25.04 16.15
C PRO A 43 20.30 25.88 14.88
N HIS A 44 21.27 25.56 14.01
CA HIS A 44 21.58 26.32 12.80
C HIS A 44 21.13 25.63 11.52
N ILE A 45 20.32 24.58 11.62
CA ILE A 45 19.86 23.88 10.42
C ILE A 45 18.84 24.74 9.67
N SER A 46 19.00 24.84 8.35
CA SER A 46 18.01 25.52 7.52
C SER A 46 16.79 24.63 7.32
N ASP A 47 15.62 25.25 7.15
CA ASP A 47 14.37 24.54 6.87
C ASP A 47 14.50 23.65 5.61
N GLU A 48 15.18 24.13 4.57
CA GLU A 48 15.45 23.36 3.35
C GLU A 48 16.33 22.13 3.59
N ALA A 49 17.35 22.24 4.46
CA ALA A 49 18.19 21.10 4.82
C ALA A 49 17.43 20.12 5.71
N ALA A 50 16.55 20.63 6.57
CA ALA A 50 15.72 19.82 7.44
C ALA A 50 14.72 18.98 6.63
N GLU A 51 14.00 19.58 5.69
CA GLU A 51 13.12 18.87 4.77
C GLU A 51 13.87 17.79 3.97
N LYS A 52 15.07 18.10 3.46
CA LYS A 52 15.91 17.12 2.73
C LYS A 52 16.37 15.95 3.61
N LEU A 53 16.64 16.20 4.90
CA LEU A 53 17.08 15.17 5.84
C LEU A 53 15.92 14.34 6.40
N GLU A 54 14.78 14.96 6.68
CA GLU A 54 13.54 14.26 7.07
C GLU A 54 13.02 13.40 5.92
N SER A 55 12.95 13.96 4.71
CA SER A 55 12.57 13.21 3.51
C SER A 55 13.52 12.07 3.20
N ALA A 56 14.79 12.15 3.59
CA ALA A 56 15.75 11.04 3.43
C ALA A 56 15.71 10.01 4.57
N SER A 57 15.19 10.40 5.74
CA SER A 57 14.97 9.53 6.89
C SER A 57 13.65 8.76 6.81
N ALA A 58 12.69 9.25 6.01
CA ALA A 58 11.44 8.57 5.73
C ALA A 58 11.68 7.15 5.17
N PRO A 59 10.91 6.13 5.60
CA PRO A 59 11.00 4.79 5.06
C PRO A 59 10.97 4.78 3.52
N PRO A 60 11.76 3.93 2.85
CA PRO A 60 11.81 3.88 1.39
C PRO A 60 10.44 3.63 0.74
N ILE A 61 9.58 2.88 1.44
CA ILE A 61 8.21 2.58 1.06
C ILE A 61 7.30 3.13 2.16
N ARG A 62 6.37 4.01 1.82
CA ARG A 62 5.39 4.57 2.76
C ARG A 62 4.51 3.47 3.37
N LEU A 63 4.09 3.66 4.62
CA LEU A 63 3.11 2.82 5.28
C LEU A 63 1.70 3.28 4.91
N ILE A 64 0.88 2.39 4.38
CA ILE A 64 -0.52 2.65 4.07
C ILE A 64 -1.38 1.86 5.04
N LYS A 65 -2.39 2.52 5.60
CA LYS A 65 -3.31 1.95 6.58
C LYS A 65 -4.72 1.99 6.07
N LEU A 66 -5.37 0.84 6.06
CA LEU A 66 -6.80 0.69 5.85
C LEU A 66 -7.46 0.31 7.17
N HIS A 67 -8.64 0.86 7.45
CA HIS A 67 -9.43 0.46 8.60
C HIS A 67 -10.88 0.20 8.22
N GLY A 68 -11.41 -0.92 8.70
CA GLY A 68 -12.83 -1.16 8.86
C GLY A 68 -13.28 -0.73 10.26
N GLU A 69 -14.45 -1.21 10.69
CA GLU A 69 -14.99 -0.92 12.03
C GLU A 69 -14.13 -1.59 13.13
N ASP A 70 -13.81 -2.88 12.95
CA ASP A 70 -13.07 -3.68 13.96
C ASP A 70 -11.71 -4.21 13.46
N GLY A 71 -11.39 -3.98 12.17
CA GLY A 71 -10.17 -4.51 11.53
C GLY A 71 -9.26 -3.42 10.97
N LYS A 72 -7.94 -3.63 11.03
CA LYS A 72 -6.95 -2.77 10.38
C LYS A 72 -5.96 -3.59 9.56
N VAL A 73 -5.55 -3.02 8.43
CA VAL A 73 -4.48 -3.55 7.58
C VAL A 73 -3.44 -2.47 7.39
N GLU A 74 -2.19 -2.78 7.71
CA GLU A 74 -1.06 -1.88 7.51
C GLU A 74 -0.09 -2.57 6.54
N VAL A 75 0.23 -1.90 5.43
CA VAL A 75 1.09 -2.44 4.36
C VAL A 75 2.10 -1.38 3.96
N GLY A 76 3.37 -1.75 3.83
CA GLY A 76 4.47 -0.85 3.48
C GLY A 76 5.52 -0.74 4.58
N ASN A 77 6.18 0.41 4.72
CA ASN A 77 7.31 0.59 5.66
C ASN A 77 8.43 -0.45 5.51
N GLU A 78 8.66 -0.85 4.26
CA GLU A 78 9.50 -1.97 3.93
C GLU A 78 10.91 -1.51 3.51
N THR A 79 11.96 -2.22 3.97
CA THR A 79 13.34 -1.71 3.87
C THR A 79 14.35 -2.62 3.18
N VAL A 80 13.99 -3.87 2.86
CA VAL A 80 14.93 -4.88 2.33
C VAL A 80 14.39 -5.55 1.08
N LEU A 81 15.27 -6.17 0.28
CA LEU A 81 14.87 -6.99 -0.87
C LEU A 81 14.68 -8.45 -0.47
N TYR A 82 15.51 -8.92 0.46
CA TYR A 82 15.49 -10.30 0.90
C TYR A 82 15.23 -10.34 2.40
N ARG A 83 14.30 -11.19 2.83
CA ARG A 83 13.92 -11.29 4.25
C ARG A 83 15.10 -11.60 5.17
N HIS A 84 16.11 -12.34 4.72
CA HIS A 84 17.30 -12.63 5.53
C HIS A 84 18.26 -11.44 5.73
N GLU A 85 18.13 -10.36 4.95
CA GLU A 85 18.90 -9.12 5.18
C GLU A 85 18.41 -8.43 6.47
N LYS A 86 17.11 -8.61 6.81
CA LYS A 86 16.49 -8.14 8.05
C LYS A 86 15.19 -8.89 8.34
N THR A 87 14.06 -8.32 7.95
CA THR A 87 12.73 -8.93 7.96
C THR A 87 11.82 -8.14 7.01
N PHE A 88 10.72 -8.75 6.59
CA PHE A 88 9.59 -8.04 6.01
C PHE A 88 8.62 -7.70 7.15
N PHE A 89 8.24 -6.44 7.28
CA PHE A 89 7.54 -5.92 8.46
C PHE A 89 6.03 -6.10 8.36
N HIS A 90 5.46 -5.89 7.18
CA HIS A 90 4.02 -5.84 7.00
C HIS A 90 3.58 -6.88 5.98
N ARG A 91 2.92 -7.93 6.46
CA ARG A 91 2.33 -8.97 5.61
C ARG A 91 1.34 -8.36 4.61
N PRO A 92 1.27 -8.88 3.36
CA PRO A 92 0.32 -8.38 2.38
C PRO A 92 -1.11 -8.61 2.85
N GLY A 93 -1.97 -7.64 2.61
CA GLY A 93 -3.40 -7.79 2.79
C GLY A 93 -3.99 -8.67 1.69
N LEU A 94 -4.75 -9.70 2.06
CA LEU A 94 -5.49 -10.55 1.13
C LEU A 94 -6.97 -10.15 1.17
N PHE A 95 -7.49 -9.72 0.02
CA PHE A 95 -8.84 -9.21 -0.14
C PHE A 95 -9.63 -10.07 -1.12
N LEU A 96 -10.85 -10.44 -0.76
CA LEU A 96 -11.76 -11.15 -1.69
C LEU A 96 -12.54 -10.15 -2.54
N ARG A 97 -12.52 -10.32 -3.86
CA ARG A 97 -13.28 -9.52 -4.83
C ARG A 97 -14.75 -9.91 -4.81
N VAL A 98 -15.60 -8.89 -4.76
CA VAL A 98 -17.05 -8.99 -4.90
C VAL A 98 -17.52 -7.91 -5.87
N ARG A 99 -18.41 -8.26 -6.78
CA ARG A 99 -18.89 -7.35 -7.84
C ARG A 99 -20.33 -6.95 -7.59
N ASP A 100 -20.67 -5.72 -7.98
CA ASP A 100 -22.02 -5.17 -7.87
C ASP A 100 -23.02 -5.72 -8.91
N ASP A 101 -22.56 -6.56 -9.84
CA ASP A 101 -23.39 -7.30 -10.79
C ASP A 101 -23.72 -8.73 -10.32
N GLU A 102 -23.16 -9.17 -9.18
CA GLU A 102 -23.51 -10.44 -8.55
C GLU A 102 -24.90 -10.36 -7.91
N ASP A 103 -25.61 -11.50 -7.86
CA ASP A 103 -26.86 -11.60 -7.12
C ASP A 103 -26.62 -11.29 -5.63
N LEU A 104 -27.44 -10.41 -5.05
CA LEU A 104 -27.21 -9.87 -3.72
C LEU A 104 -27.26 -10.94 -2.62
N GLU A 105 -28.11 -11.96 -2.76
CA GLU A 105 -28.21 -13.04 -1.77
C GLU A 105 -27.02 -13.99 -1.86
N VAL A 106 -26.57 -14.30 -3.08
CA VAL A 106 -25.33 -15.06 -3.31
C VAL A 106 -24.12 -14.30 -2.76
N LEU A 107 -24.05 -12.99 -2.99
CA LEU A 107 -22.98 -12.14 -2.50
C LEU A 107 -22.93 -12.10 -0.97
N LYS A 108 -24.07 -11.90 -0.29
CA LYS A 108 -24.14 -11.92 1.17
C LYS A 108 -23.67 -13.26 1.75
N ALA A 109 -24.09 -14.37 1.15
CA ALA A 109 -23.65 -15.69 1.58
C ALA A 109 -22.13 -15.88 1.42
N LYS A 110 -21.58 -15.47 0.28
CA LYS A 110 -20.14 -15.50 -0.01
C LYS A 110 -19.34 -14.64 0.98
N VAL A 111 -19.81 -13.42 1.27
CA VAL A 111 -19.16 -12.52 2.25
C VAL A 111 -19.19 -13.13 3.64
N ALA A 112 -20.34 -13.64 4.10
CA ALA A 112 -20.47 -14.25 5.42
C ALA A 112 -19.57 -15.49 5.58
N GLU A 113 -19.51 -16.36 4.57
CA GLU A 113 -18.64 -17.55 4.57
C GLU A 113 -17.15 -17.15 4.64
N ALA A 114 -16.74 -16.20 3.80
CA ALA A 114 -15.35 -15.73 3.74
C ALA A 114 -14.92 -14.95 4.98
N ASP A 115 -15.84 -14.19 5.61
CA ASP A 115 -15.56 -13.44 6.83
C ASP A 115 -15.35 -14.37 8.03
N ALA A 116 -16.21 -15.39 8.15
CA ALA A 116 -16.17 -16.38 9.22
C ALA A 116 -15.00 -17.36 9.10
N PHE A 117 -14.38 -17.47 7.92
CA PHE A 117 -13.26 -18.37 7.71
C PHE A 117 -12.01 -17.91 8.45
N SER A 118 -11.55 -18.77 9.37
CA SER A 118 -10.27 -18.63 10.05
C SER A 118 -9.63 -20.00 10.27
N VAL A 119 -8.30 -20.04 10.32
CA VAL A 119 -7.53 -21.24 10.59
C VAL A 119 -6.52 -20.96 11.71
N ASP A 120 -6.51 -21.80 12.74
CA ASP A 120 -5.44 -21.82 13.73
C ASP A 120 -4.15 -22.35 13.09
N TYR A 121 -3.12 -21.53 13.08
CA TYR A 121 -1.79 -21.90 12.68
C TYR A 121 -0.81 -21.64 13.81
N VAL A 122 -0.57 -22.67 14.62
CA VAL A 122 0.38 -22.63 15.75
C VAL A 122 -0.05 -21.57 16.79
N GLY A 123 -1.35 -21.49 17.10
CA GLY A 123 -1.90 -20.52 18.06
C GLY A 123 -2.11 -19.12 17.50
N ILE A 124 -2.03 -18.96 16.17
CA ILE A 124 -2.29 -17.69 15.47
C ILE A 124 -3.47 -17.90 14.52
N ASP A 125 -4.52 -17.09 14.69
CA ASP A 125 -5.65 -17.08 13.77
C ASP A 125 -5.26 -16.41 12.44
N LEU A 126 -5.32 -17.19 11.36
CA LEU A 126 -5.12 -16.70 10.01
C LEU A 126 -6.46 -16.54 9.30
N TYR A 127 -6.65 -15.41 8.62
CA TYR A 127 -7.90 -15.05 7.94
C TYR A 127 -7.64 -14.05 6.80
N LEU A 128 -8.63 -13.86 5.92
CA LEU A 128 -8.67 -12.76 4.94
C LEU A 128 -8.76 -11.41 5.64
N ASP A 129 -8.02 -10.42 5.16
CA ASP A 129 -7.99 -9.11 5.83
C ASP A 129 -9.08 -8.15 5.36
N GLY A 130 -9.85 -8.49 4.31
CA GLY A 130 -10.93 -7.63 3.85
C GLY A 130 -11.59 -8.05 2.55
N PHE A 131 -12.39 -7.14 2.01
CA PHE A 131 -13.15 -7.32 0.77
C PHE A 131 -12.86 -6.18 -0.22
N ALA A 132 -12.79 -6.52 -1.50
CA ALA A 132 -12.64 -5.56 -2.58
C ALA A 132 -13.95 -5.50 -3.37
N VAL A 133 -14.70 -4.41 -3.23
CA VAL A 133 -15.99 -4.22 -3.89
C VAL A 133 -15.77 -3.51 -5.21
N GLU A 134 -16.23 -4.09 -6.31
CA GLU A 134 -16.06 -3.55 -7.65
C GLU A 134 -17.37 -3.09 -8.27
N ALA A 135 -17.34 -1.88 -8.82
CA ALA A 135 -18.41 -1.28 -9.59
C ALA A 135 -18.33 -1.69 -11.07
N VAL A 136 -18.80 -2.90 -11.39
CA VAL A 136 -18.88 -3.44 -12.76
C VAL A 136 -20.10 -2.90 -13.49
N SER A 137 -21.21 -2.70 -12.77
CA SER A 137 -22.49 -2.25 -13.34
C SER A 137 -22.45 -0.83 -13.92
N GLY A 138 -21.50 0.00 -13.46
CA GLY A 138 -21.47 1.44 -13.75
C GLY A 138 -22.60 2.23 -13.08
N ASN A 139 -23.37 1.62 -12.17
CA ASN A 139 -24.48 2.24 -11.47
C ASN A 139 -24.10 2.57 -10.01
N ALA A 140 -24.19 3.85 -9.66
CA ALA A 140 -23.85 4.34 -8.32
C ALA A 140 -24.74 3.77 -7.20
N GLU A 141 -26.04 3.53 -7.47
CA GLU A 141 -26.96 2.96 -6.48
C GLU A 141 -26.67 1.48 -6.25
N SER A 142 -26.47 0.69 -7.31
CA SER A 142 -26.09 -0.73 -7.21
C SER A 142 -24.77 -0.87 -6.46
N PHE A 143 -23.76 -0.06 -6.80
CA PHE A 143 -22.49 -0.08 -6.09
C PHE A 143 -22.65 0.27 -4.60
N LYS A 144 -23.43 1.30 -4.27
CA LYS A 144 -23.72 1.70 -2.89
C LYS A 144 -24.43 0.59 -2.11
N GLU A 145 -25.39 -0.09 -2.74
CA GLU A 145 -26.10 -1.22 -2.15
C GLU A 145 -25.16 -2.39 -1.87
N THR A 146 -24.28 -2.73 -2.81
CA THR A 146 -23.29 -3.79 -2.64
C THR A 146 -22.30 -3.47 -1.52
N VAL A 147 -21.75 -2.25 -1.47
CA VAL A 147 -20.85 -1.84 -0.38
C VAL A 147 -21.54 -1.95 0.98
N THR A 148 -22.79 -1.50 1.06
CA THR A 148 -23.60 -1.59 2.30
C THR A 148 -23.83 -3.05 2.70
N ALA A 149 -24.13 -3.93 1.74
CA ALA A 149 -24.33 -5.35 2.00
C ALA A 149 -23.06 -6.05 2.49
N VAL A 150 -21.89 -5.68 1.95
CA VAL A 150 -20.59 -6.19 2.42
C VAL A 150 -20.31 -5.75 3.85
N LEU A 151 -20.54 -4.47 4.17
CA LEU A 151 -20.34 -3.92 5.52
C LEU A 151 -21.29 -4.51 6.56
N ALA A 152 -22.51 -4.88 6.16
CA ALA A 152 -23.44 -5.59 7.02
C ALA A 152 -22.97 -7.02 7.34
N GLY A 153 -22.22 -7.65 6.43
CA GLY A 153 -21.69 -9.00 6.58
C GLY A 153 -20.28 -9.10 7.15
N SER A 154 -19.50 -8.00 7.09
CA SER A 154 -18.12 -7.97 7.57
C SER A 154 -17.70 -6.59 8.05
N LYS A 155 -16.92 -6.57 9.12
CA LYS A 155 -16.31 -5.36 9.69
C LYS A 155 -14.86 -5.14 9.27
N LYS A 156 -14.37 -5.96 8.34
CA LYS A 156 -12.99 -5.91 7.85
C LYS A 156 -12.78 -4.72 6.90
N PRO A 157 -11.54 -4.25 6.71
CA PRO A 157 -11.19 -3.23 5.73
C PRO A 157 -11.73 -3.48 4.32
N LEU A 158 -11.96 -2.40 3.59
CA LEU A 158 -12.46 -2.44 2.22
C LEU A 158 -11.46 -1.86 1.20
N ILE A 159 -11.55 -2.37 -0.02
CA ILE A 159 -11.04 -1.73 -1.23
C ILE A 159 -12.25 -1.40 -2.10
N LEU A 160 -12.38 -0.15 -2.53
CA LEU A 160 -13.45 0.30 -3.43
C LEU A 160 -12.87 0.44 -4.84
N ILE A 161 -13.19 -0.52 -5.71
CA ILE A 161 -12.79 -0.54 -7.12
C ILE A 161 -13.86 0.21 -7.91
N ALA A 162 -13.68 1.52 -8.01
CA ALA A 162 -14.57 2.49 -8.62
C ALA A 162 -13.76 3.43 -9.55
N PRO A 163 -13.58 3.08 -10.84
CA PRO A 163 -12.74 3.86 -11.76
C PRO A 163 -13.33 5.23 -12.11
N GLU A 164 -14.64 5.42 -11.93
CA GLU A 164 -15.31 6.69 -12.21
C GLU A 164 -15.51 7.52 -10.94
N PRO A 165 -15.30 8.86 -10.99
CA PRO A 165 -15.44 9.75 -9.83
C PRO A 165 -16.80 9.67 -9.12
N ASP A 166 -17.89 9.46 -9.87
CA ASP A 166 -19.23 9.39 -9.28
C ASP A 166 -19.47 8.07 -8.54
N LEU A 167 -18.92 6.96 -9.04
CA LEU A 167 -18.93 5.66 -8.34
C LEU A 167 -18.06 5.72 -7.08
N ALA A 168 -16.91 6.39 -7.16
CA ALA A 168 -16.01 6.58 -6.03
C ALA A 168 -16.70 7.31 -4.87
N LYS A 169 -17.43 8.39 -5.16
CA LYS A 169 -18.22 9.12 -4.15
C LYS A 169 -19.31 8.23 -3.55
N ALA A 170 -20.07 7.51 -4.38
CA ALA A 170 -21.15 6.65 -3.90
C ALA A 170 -20.65 5.53 -2.98
N GLY A 171 -19.51 4.90 -3.33
CA GLY A 171 -18.88 3.89 -2.49
C GLY A 171 -18.37 4.44 -1.16
N LEU A 172 -17.75 5.63 -1.18
CA LEU A 172 -17.27 6.29 0.04
C LEU A 172 -18.41 6.71 0.97
N GLU A 173 -19.54 7.17 0.41
CA GLU A 173 -20.75 7.45 1.19
C GLU A 173 -21.30 6.19 1.86
N ALA A 174 -21.30 5.03 1.18
CA ALA A 174 -21.71 3.77 1.82
C ALA A 174 -20.70 3.27 2.86
N ALA A 175 -19.42 3.58 2.67
CA ALA A 175 -18.32 3.17 3.54
C ALA A 175 -18.02 4.17 4.68
N GLU A 176 -18.99 5.01 5.05
CA GLU A 176 -18.83 6.01 6.12
C GLU A 176 -18.38 5.36 7.43
N GLY A 177 -17.42 5.99 8.11
CA GLY A 177 -16.81 5.46 9.33
C GLY A 177 -15.67 4.45 9.11
N SER A 178 -15.42 4.04 7.86
CA SER A 178 -14.24 3.26 7.48
C SER A 178 -13.23 4.12 6.71
N ARG A 179 -12.01 3.60 6.49
CA ARG A 179 -11.00 4.19 5.60
C ARG A 179 -10.60 3.15 4.57
N PRO A 180 -11.38 3.03 3.49
CA PRO A 180 -11.11 2.08 2.42
C PRO A 180 -9.93 2.53 1.56
N LEU A 181 -9.39 1.61 0.77
CA LEU A 181 -8.52 1.96 -0.35
C LEU A 181 -9.36 2.31 -1.56
N LEU A 182 -9.21 3.51 -2.12
CA LEU A 182 -9.90 3.90 -3.34
C LEU A 182 -9.08 3.50 -4.57
N TYR A 183 -9.69 2.73 -5.47
CA TYR A 183 -9.10 2.29 -6.74
C TYR A 183 -9.93 2.85 -7.91
N ALA A 184 -9.40 3.61 -8.87
CA ALA A 184 -8.02 4.12 -8.98
C ALA A 184 -7.96 5.43 -9.78
N ALA A 185 -6.89 6.20 -9.57
CA ALA A 185 -6.51 7.35 -10.38
C ALA A 185 -5.61 6.93 -11.55
N ASN A 186 -5.92 7.41 -12.76
CA ASN A 186 -5.16 7.22 -13.98
C ASN A 186 -4.88 8.59 -14.65
N ALA A 187 -4.26 8.59 -15.83
CA ALA A 187 -3.88 9.83 -16.52
C ALA A 187 -5.05 10.78 -16.84
N GLU A 188 -6.28 10.25 -16.94
CA GLU A 188 -7.47 10.96 -17.39
C GLU A 188 -8.30 11.50 -16.21
N ASN A 189 -8.41 10.75 -15.12
CA ASN A 189 -9.30 11.06 -14.00
C ASN A 189 -8.59 11.54 -12.71
N TRP A 190 -7.25 11.61 -12.70
CA TRP A 190 -6.49 11.80 -11.45
C TRP A 190 -6.85 13.05 -10.66
N GLU A 191 -7.21 14.16 -11.32
CA GLU A 191 -7.54 15.39 -10.61
C GLU A 191 -8.80 15.20 -9.76
N ALA A 192 -9.86 14.65 -10.35
CA ALA A 192 -11.12 14.39 -9.67
C ALA A 192 -10.95 13.34 -8.57
N MET A 193 -10.25 12.24 -8.87
CA MET A 193 -9.98 11.17 -7.90
C MET A 193 -9.13 11.65 -6.72
N ALA A 194 -8.17 12.55 -6.96
CA ALA A 194 -7.37 13.15 -5.89
C ALA A 194 -8.19 14.03 -4.96
N ASP A 195 -9.13 14.84 -5.50
CA ASP A 195 -10.01 15.68 -4.67
C ASP A 195 -10.94 14.81 -3.82
N ILE A 196 -11.50 13.75 -4.40
CA ILE A 196 -12.35 12.79 -3.68
C ILE A 196 -11.56 12.12 -2.55
N ALA A 197 -10.40 11.55 -2.87
CA ALA A 197 -9.57 10.84 -1.89
C ALA A 197 -9.10 11.76 -0.75
N LYS A 198 -8.70 12.98 -1.07
CA LYS A 198 -8.25 13.97 -0.10
C LYS A 198 -9.39 14.44 0.81
N ASN A 199 -10.57 14.70 0.26
CA ASN A 199 -11.73 15.15 1.03
C ASN A 199 -12.23 14.06 1.99
N ALA A 200 -12.10 12.78 1.60
CA ALA A 200 -12.47 11.63 2.43
C ALA A 200 -11.33 11.12 3.33
N ASP A 201 -10.12 11.69 3.24
CA ASP A 201 -8.91 11.20 3.92
C ASP A 201 -8.66 9.69 3.73
N VAL A 202 -8.77 9.23 2.48
CA VAL A 202 -8.55 7.82 2.11
C VAL A 202 -7.33 7.65 1.22
N PRO A 203 -6.61 6.52 1.31
CA PRO A 203 -5.55 6.19 0.37
C PRO A 203 -6.09 5.97 -1.04
N LEU A 204 -5.28 6.31 -2.05
CA LEU A 204 -5.64 6.23 -3.47
C LEU A 204 -4.66 5.36 -4.26
N VAL A 205 -5.19 4.49 -5.10
CA VAL A 205 -4.40 3.72 -6.05
C VAL A 205 -4.04 4.57 -7.27
N VAL A 206 -2.79 4.48 -7.70
CA VAL A 206 -2.22 5.07 -8.91
C VAL A 206 -2.08 3.97 -9.95
N HIS A 207 -2.93 4.00 -10.96
CA HIS A 207 -2.93 3.04 -12.06
C HIS A 207 -2.17 3.59 -13.28
N ALA A 208 -1.14 2.86 -13.72
CA ALA A 208 -0.42 3.17 -14.95
C ALA A 208 0.36 1.95 -15.47
N GLU A 209 0.32 1.72 -16.79
CA GLU A 209 1.01 0.60 -17.45
C GLU A 209 2.54 0.73 -17.51
N ASN A 210 3.06 1.96 -17.36
CA ASN A 210 4.49 2.26 -17.43
C ASN A 210 4.95 2.97 -16.16
N LEU A 211 6.13 2.58 -15.66
CA LEU A 211 6.79 3.16 -14.49
C LEU A 211 7.06 4.67 -14.62
N ASP A 212 7.34 5.18 -15.81
CA ASP A 212 7.56 6.62 -16.03
C ASP A 212 6.25 7.40 -15.82
N ASN A 213 5.17 6.96 -16.47
CA ASN A 213 3.83 7.54 -16.32
C ASN A 213 3.35 7.42 -14.87
N MET A 214 3.61 6.29 -14.21
CA MET A 214 3.31 6.09 -12.80
C MET A 214 4.05 7.10 -11.93
N ALA A 215 5.36 7.26 -12.12
CA ALA A 215 6.16 8.19 -11.35
C ALA A 215 5.68 9.64 -11.51
N ASP A 216 5.29 10.03 -12.72
CA ASP A 216 4.76 11.36 -12.99
C ASP A 216 3.36 11.56 -12.39
N LEU A 217 2.51 10.54 -12.43
CA LEU A 217 1.19 10.59 -11.81
C LEU A 217 1.28 10.69 -10.29
N THR A 218 2.14 9.90 -9.66
CA THR A 218 2.42 9.99 -8.22
C THR A 218 2.88 11.39 -7.83
N LYS A 219 3.82 12.00 -8.57
CA LYS A 219 4.27 13.37 -8.27
C LYS A 219 3.12 14.38 -8.35
N LYS A 220 2.25 14.27 -9.36
CA LYS A 220 1.08 15.15 -9.51
C LYS A 220 0.13 15.03 -8.31
N LEU A 221 -0.13 13.80 -7.86
CA LEU A 221 -0.97 13.52 -6.68
C LEU A 221 -0.34 14.06 -5.39
N GLN A 222 0.96 13.86 -5.20
CA GLN A 222 1.70 14.41 -4.05
C GLN A 222 1.68 15.94 -4.04
N ASN A 223 1.87 16.59 -5.20
CA ASN A 223 1.78 18.06 -5.31
C ASN A 223 0.38 18.60 -4.97
N LYS A 224 -0.66 17.77 -5.11
CA LYS A 224 -2.04 18.09 -4.70
C LYS A 224 -2.28 17.84 -3.20
N GLY A 225 -1.27 17.35 -2.49
CA GLY A 225 -1.28 17.07 -1.05
C GLY A 225 -1.79 15.68 -0.70
N LEU A 226 -1.83 14.75 -1.66
CA LEU A 226 -2.20 13.35 -1.40
C LEU A 226 -0.93 12.51 -1.21
N GLU A 227 -0.68 12.11 0.03
CA GLU A 227 0.53 11.37 0.36
C GLU A 227 0.33 9.85 0.46
N ASP A 228 -0.89 9.40 0.75
CA ASP A 228 -1.22 7.99 0.95
C ASP A 228 -1.58 7.33 -0.38
N LEU A 229 -0.55 6.86 -1.09
CA LEU A 229 -0.69 6.25 -2.41
C LEU A 229 -0.36 4.75 -2.41
N VAL A 230 -0.98 4.03 -3.33
CA VAL A 230 -0.70 2.61 -3.63
C VAL A 230 -0.51 2.48 -5.13
N LEU A 231 0.42 1.64 -5.58
CA LEU A 231 0.77 1.50 -7.01
C LEU A 231 0.05 0.30 -7.62
N ASP A 232 -0.64 0.54 -8.73
CA ASP A 232 -1.05 -0.52 -9.65
C ASP A 232 -0.29 -0.38 -10.97
N PRO A 233 0.74 -1.21 -11.20
CA PRO A 233 1.54 -1.15 -12.41
C PRO A 233 0.93 -1.90 -13.60
N ALA A 234 -0.33 -2.33 -13.52
CA ALA A 234 -1.00 -3.16 -14.52
C ALA A 234 -0.16 -4.40 -14.93
N ALA A 235 0.62 -4.93 -13.99
CA ALA A 235 1.58 -5.98 -14.23
C ALA A 235 0.96 -7.35 -13.98
N GLY A 236 0.52 -8.00 -15.05
CA GLY A 236 -0.11 -9.31 -15.05
C GLY A 236 0.84 -10.50 -15.13
N GLY A 237 0.28 -11.71 -15.08
CA GLY A 237 0.99 -12.99 -15.31
C GLY A 237 2.23 -13.24 -14.45
N TYR A 238 2.90 -14.39 -14.67
CA TYR A 238 4.07 -14.76 -13.87
C TYR A 238 5.29 -13.87 -14.14
N LEU A 239 5.66 -13.69 -15.41
CA LEU A 239 6.90 -13.00 -15.78
C LEU A 239 6.83 -11.48 -15.54
N GLN A 240 5.78 -10.84 -16.04
CA GLN A 240 5.66 -9.38 -16.00
C GLN A 240 5.47 -8.90 -14.55
N SER A 241 4.60 -9.53 -13.74
CA SER A 241 4.47 -9.16 -12.32
C SER A 241 5.78 -9.36 -11.53
N LEU A 242 6.49 -10.49 -11.73
CA LEU A 242 7.78 -10.74 -11.07
C LEU A 242 8.80 -9.65 -11.39
N HIS A 243 8.91 -9.29 -12.66
CA HIS A 243 9.85 -8.26 -13.13
C HIS A 243 9.48 -6.88 -12.59
N THR A 244 8.22 -6.47 -12.72
CA THR A 244 7.76 -5.13 -12.36
C THR A 244 7.78 -4.91 -10.84
N PHE A 245 7.31 -5.86 -10.04
CA PHE A 245 7.30 -5.72 -8.58
C PHE A 245 8.74 -5.69 -8.03
N THR A 246 9.63 -6.50 -8.60
CA THR A 246 11.06 -6.48 -8.23
C THR A 246 11.70 -5.14 -8.58
N THR A 247 11.36 -4.57 -9.74
CA THR A 247 11.88 -3.28 -10.19
C THR A 247 11.41 -2.14 -9.28
N LEU A 248 10.11 -2.07 -9.00
CA LEU A 248 9.52 -1.09 -8.07
C LEU A 248 10.19 -1.17 -6.69
N ARG A 249 10.30 -2.37 -6.12
CA ARG A 249 10.96 -2.57 -4.82
C ARG A 249 12.42 -2.14 -4.83
N ARG A 250 13.16 -2.45 -5.91
CA ARG A 250 14.58 -2.04 -6.05
C ARG A 250 14.71 -0.52 -6.16
N LEU A 251 13.88 0.12 -6.98
CA LEU A 251 13.89 1.58 -7.15
C LEU A 251 13.60 2.28 -5.82
N ALA A 252 12.60 1.83 -5.07
CA ALA A 252 12.29 2.36 -3.75
C ALA A 252 13.45 2.12 -2.75
N VAL A 253 13.89 0.87 -2.57
CA VAL A 253 14.81 0.50 -1.47
C VAL A 253 16.27 0.85 -1.75
N LYS A 254 16.75 0.56 -2.97
CA LYS A 254 18.17 0.72 -3.33
C LYS A 254 18.47 2.10 -3.91
N SER A 255 17.56 2.65 -4.73
CA SER A 255 17.74 3.96 -5.38
C SER A 255 17.04 5.11 -4.65
N ASN A 256 16.27 4.83 -3.59
CA ASN A 256 15.49 5.83 -2.86
C ASN A 256 14.55 6.65 -3.77
N PHE A 257 14.02 6.02 -4.82
CA PHE A 257 13.19 6.71 -5.81
C PHE A 257 11.78 6.92 -5.25
N ARG A 258 11.61 8.07 -4.57
CA ARG A 258 10.40 8.44 -3.83
C ARG A 258 9.09 8.37 -4.64
N PRO A 259 9.04 8.75 -5.93
CA PRO A 259 7.79 8.68 -6.69
C PRO A 259 7.19 7.26 -6.83
N LEU A 260 7.99 6.22 -6.60
CA LEU A 260 7.55 4.81 -6.62
C LEU A 260 7.72 4.13 -5.25
N GLY A 261 7.88 4.93 -4.18
CA GLY A 261 8.09 4.47 -2.81
C GLY A 261 6.80 4.12 -2.08
N PHE A 262 5.96 3.28 -2.67
CA PHE A 262 4.62 2.97 -2.16
C PHE A 262 4.32 1.47 -2.26
N PRO A 263 3.38 0.93 -1.45
CA PRO A 263 2.89 -0.44 -1.59
C PRO A 263 2.29 -0.71 -2.97
N ILE A 264 2.23 -1.98 -3.35
CA ILE A 264 1.70 -2.44 -4.64
C ILE A 264 0.36 -3.12 -4.42
N ILE A 265 -0.65 -2.83 -5.23
CA ILE A 265 -1.87 -3.63 -5.35
C ILE A 265 -1.77 -4.57 -6.57
N SER A 266 -2.32 -5.78 -6.47
CA SER A 266 -2.32 -6.75 -7.58
C SER A 266 -3.60 -7.58 -7.66
N PHE A 267 -3.91 -8.06 -8.86
CA PHE A 267 -5.11 -8.82 -9.22
C PHE A 267 -4.73 -10.15 -9.89
N PRO A 268 -4.27 -11.16 -9.13
CA PRO A 268 -3.83 -12.44 -9.68
C PRO A 268 -4.93 -13.20 -10.45
N GLY A 269 -6.21 -13.06 -10.09
CA GLY A 269 -7.32 -13.74 -10.76
C GLY A 269 -7.71 -13.12 -12.12
N ALA A 270 -7.35 -11.86 -12.38
CA ALA A 270 -7.71 -11.16 -13.62
C ALA A 270 -6.84 -11.56 -14.84
N GLN A 271 -6.02 -12.60 -14.71
CA GLN A 271 -4.97 -12.93 -15.69
C GLN A 271 -5.25 -14.25 -16.40
N ASP A 272 -5.57 -14.16 -17.69
CA ASP A 272 -5.82 -15.33 -18.52
C ASP A 272 -4.61 -16.28 -18.56
N GLY A 273 -4.86 -17.57 -18.30
CA GLY A 273 -3.85 -18.62 -18.39
C GLY A 273 -2.89 -18.72 -17.19
N ALA A 274 -3.02 -17.86 -16.18
CA ALA A 274 -2.34 -18.03 -14.90
C ALA A 274 -3.22 -18.79 -13.90
N ASP A 275 -2.59 -19.59 -13.04
CA ASP A 275 -3.28 -20.16 -11.89
C ASP A 275 -3.28 -19.09 -10.79
N GLU A 276 -4.49 -18.67 -10.40
CA GLU A 276 -4.67 -17.61 -9.41
C GLU A 276 -3.95 -17.90 -8.09
N SER A 277 -3.97 -19.16 -7.62
CA SER A 277 -3.34 -19.53 -6.35
C SER A 277 -1.82 -19.44 -6.44
N LEU A 278 -1.23 -19.94 -7.52
CA LEU A 278 0.22 -19.88 -7.73
C LEU A 278 0.69 -18.45 -7.95
N LEU A 279 -0.09 -17.64 -8.67
CA LEU A 279 0.25 -16.24 -8.91
C LEU A 279 0.11 -15.41 -7.62
N THR A 280 -0.92 -15.68 -6.79
CA THR A 280 -1.05 -15.10 -5.45
C THR A 280 0.15 -15.46 -4.57
N ALA A 281 0.59 -16.72 -4.57
CA ALA A 281 1.78 -17.15 -3.85
C ALA A 281 3.04 -16.41 -4.32
N GLN A 282 3.19 -16.20 -5.63
CA GLN A 282 4.27 -15.38 -6.18
C GLN A 282 4.18 -13.94 -5.67
N HIS A 283 3.00 -13.31 -5.71
CA HIS A 283 2.81 -11.92 -5.28
C HIS A 283 3.08 -11.74 -3.79
N ILE A 284 2.69 -12.70 -2.94
CA ILE A 284 3.06 -12.76 -1.52
C ILE A 284 4.59 -12.75 -1.35
N ALA A 285 5.30 -13.59 -2.11
CA ALA A 285 6.76 -13.72 -2.03
C ALA A 285 7.52 -12.58 -2.73
N LYS A 286 6.84 -11.81 -3.60
CA LYS A 286 7.42 -10.80 -4.49
C LYS A 286 6.75 -9.45 -4.33
N TYR A 287 6.72 -8.95 -3.10
CA TYR A 287 6.48 -7.53 -2.79
C TYR A 287 5.08 -6.99 -3.11
N GLY A 288 4.11 -7.87 -3.42
CA GLY A 288 2.70 -7.48 -3.42
C GLY A 288 2.32 -6.98 -2.03
N GLY A 289 1.56 -5.90 -1.97
CA GLY A 289 1.12 -5.27 -0.73
C GLY A 289 -0.35 -5.52 -0.43
N PHE A 290 -1.21 -5.22 -1.40
CA PHE A 290 -2.63 -5.55 -1.38
C PHE A 290 -2.90 -6.53 -2.52
N ILE A 291 -3.39 -7.73 -2.21
CA ILE A 291 -3.61 -8.76 -3.22
C ILE A 291 -5.10 -9.09 -3.24
N VAL A 292 -5.73 -8.83 -4.39
CA VAL A 292 -7.17 -9.03 -4.59
C VAL A 292 -7.40 -10.36 -5.31
N ILE A 293 -7.93 -11.34 -4.59
CA ILE A 293 -8.29 -12.66 -5.11
C ILE A 293 -9.77 -12.66 -5.54
N GLU A 294 -10.10 -13.39 -6.59
CA GLU A 294 -11.45 -13.52 -7.15
C GLU A 294 -12.24 -14.66 -6.51
N LYS A 295 -11.56 -15.78 -6.24
CA LYS A 295 -12.22 -17.00 -5.75
C LYS A 295 -11.92 -17.25 -4.29
N PHE A 296 -12.98 -17.49 -3.53
CA PHE A 296 -12.87 -18.00 -2.18
C PHE A 296 -13.04 -19.51 -2.19
N GLU A 297 -11.97 -20.22 -1.86
CA GLU A 297 -12.00 -21.65 -1.59
C GLU A 297 -11.13 -21.94 -0.37
N PRO A 298 -11.69 -22.47 0.74
CA PRO A 298 -10.93 -22.75 1.97
C PRO A 298 -9.64 -23.55 1.75
N ALA A 299 -9.69 -24.54 0.85
CA ALA A 299 -8.57 -25.41 0.51
C ALA A 299 -7.42 -24.67 -0.20
N ILE A 300 -7.73 -23.60 -0.94
CA ILE A 300 -6.74 -22.76 -1.63
C ILE A 300 -6.25 -21.64 -0.71
N LEU A 301 -7.15 -21.06 0.07
CA LEU A 301 -6.82 -19.93 0.93
C LEU A 301 -5.90 -20.33 2.10
N TYR A 302 -6.11 -21.49 2.73
CA TYR A 302 -5.27 -21.96 3.83
C TYR A 302 -3.75 -21.96 3.51
N PRO A 303 -3.26 -22.63 2.44
CA PRO A 303 -1.84 -22.63 2.14
C PRO A 303 -1.29 -21.23 1.80
N LEU A 304 -2.10 -20.34 1.22
CA LEU A 304 -1.69 -18.95 0.96
C LEU A 304 -1.52 -18.14 2.25
N LEU A 305 -2.44 -18.32 3.19
CA LEU A 305 -2.35 -17.71 4.53
C LEU A 305 -1.10 -18.19 5.27
N VAL A 306 -0.82 -19.49 5.23
CA VAL A 306 0.38 -20.08 5.85
C VAL A 306 1.65 -19.60 5.16
N LEU A 307 1.70 -19.57 3.83
CA LEU A 307 2.84 -19.04 3.08
C LEU A 307 3.11 -17.59 3.46
N ARG A 308 2.07 -16.76 3.50
CA ARG A 308 2.17 -15.36 3.93
C ARG A 308 2.74 -15.26 5.35
N GLN A 309 2.21 -16.02 6.30
CA GLN A 309 2.72 -16.01 7.67
C GLN A 309 4.20 -16.41 7.74
N ASN A 310 4.60 -17.44 7.00
CA ASN A 310 5.97 -17.95 7.03
C ASN A 310 6.99 -16.99 6.36
N ILE A 311 6.59 -16.31 5.29
CA ILE A 311 7.47 -15.34 4.62
C ILE A 311 7.70 -14.08 5.48
N TYR A 312 6.71 -13.68 6.27
CA TYR A 312 6.72 -12.45 7.08
C TYR A 312 6.98 -12.68 8.58
N THR A 313 7.35 -13.90 8.98
CA THR A 313 7.99 -14.17 10.29
C THR A 313 9.42 -13.63 10.30
#